data_AF-A0A540VS73-F1
#
_entry.id   AF-A0A540VS73-F1
#
_cell.length_a   1.000
_cell.length_b   1.000
_cell.length_c   1.000
_cell.angle_alpha   90.00
_cell.angle_beta   90.00
_cell.angle_gamma   90.00
#
_symmetry.space_group_name_H-M   'P 1'
#
loop_
_entity.id
_entity.type
_entity.pdbx_description
1 polymer ?
#
loop_
_entity_poly.entity_id
_entity_poly.type
_entity_poly.pdbx_seq_one_letter_code
_entity_poly.pdbx_strand_id
1 'polypeptide(L)'
;MDSKRDKKRPEAKREAPISYRPPAALREEFRARVEKSGLSASAFLTRCWYGGRPPRASRRPPAERKELARLLAEAAKIRTRLYRIAPDANATNGADDHAEILEQIRDELAEIRAALMTAMERKP
;
A
#
# COMPACT_ATOMS: atom_id res chain seq x y z
N MET A 1 13.91 -21.76 -41.07
CA MET A 1 14.42 -20.99 -39.92
C MET A 1 13.90 -19.58 -40.03
N ASP A 2 12.67 -19.33 -39.56
CA ASP A 2 12.02 -18.03 -39.70
C ASP A 2 12.30 -17.16 -38.48
N SER A 3 13.08 -16.10 -38.72
CA SER A 3 13.46 -15.07 -37.77
C SER A 3 12.24 -14.17 -37.49
N LYS A 4 11.61 -14.36 -36.32
CA LYS A 4 10.61 -13.41 -35.81
C LYS A 4 11.32 -12.12 -35.40
N ARG A 5 11.29 -11.12 -36.28
CA ARG A 5 11.66 -9.73 -35.99
C ARG A 5 10.71 -9.17 -34.94
N ASP A 6 11.24 -8.91 -33.75
CA ASP A 6 10.57 -8.21 -32.67
C ASP A 6 10.37 -6.73 -33.06
N LYS A 7 9.15 -6.35 -33.46
CA LYS A 7 8.83 -4.97 -33.83
C LYS A 7 8.58 -4.14 -32.56
N LYS A 8 9.61 -3.43 -32.10
CA LYS A 8 9.53 -2.42 -31.03
C LYS A 8 8.48 -1.36 -31.42
N ARG A 9 7.38 -1.27 -30.66
CA ARG A 9 6.30 -0.29 -30.86
C ARG A 9 6.89 1.12 -30.63
N PRO A 10 6.67 2.10 -31.52
CA PRO A 10 7.23 3.44 -31.36
C PRO A 10 6.67 4.10 -30.09
N GLU A 11 7.56 4.61 -29.25
CA GLU A 11 7.20 5.42 -28.08
C GLU A 11 6.58 6.73 -28.58
N ALA A 12 5.25 6.82 -28.53
CA ALA A 12 4.56 8.06 -28.79
C ALA A 12 5.04 9.12 -27.79
N LYS A 13 5.67 10.18 -28.30
CA LYS A 13 6.04 11.36 -27.49
C LYS A 13 4.77 11.91 -26.86
N ARG A 14 4.70 11.85 -25.53
CA ARG A 14 3.57 12.42 -24.77
C ARG A 14 3.56 13.93 -24.96
N GLU A 15 2.38 14.49 -25.13
CA GLU A 15 2.19 15.95 -25.14
C GLU A 15 2.66 16.56 -23.82
N ALA A 16 3.13 17.82 -23.90
CA ALA A 16 3.62 18.52 -22.73
C ALA A 16 2.51 18.73 -21.69
N PRO A 17 2.80 18.61 -20.39
CA PRO A 17 1.81 18.84 -19.34
C PRO A 17 1.26 20.27 -19.36
N ILE A 18 -0.03 20.42 -19.08
CA ILE A 18 -0.66 21.73 -18.86
C ILE A 18 -0.14 22.28 -17.53
N SER A 19 0.56 23.42 -17.57
CA SER A 19 1.05 24.09 -16.37
C SER A 19 0.00 25.06 -15.81
N TYR A 20 -0.21 25.00 -14.49
CA TYR A 20 -1.08 25.94 -13.77
C TYR A 20 -0.27 26.66 -12.69
N ARG A 21 -0.37 27.99 -12.67
CA ARG A 21 0.29 28.85 -11.67
C ARG A 21 -0.78 29.58 -10.86
N PRO A 22 -1.00 29.20 -9.59
CA PRO A 22 -1.93 29.92 -8.73
C PRO A 22 -1.52 31.40 -8.56
N PRO A 23 -2.47 32.33 -8.48
CA PRO A 23 -2.22 33.72 -8.08
C PRO A 23 -1.45 33.78 -6.76
N ALA A 24 -0.60 34.80 -6.58
CA ALA A 24 0.28 34.89 -5.40
C ALA A 24 -0.50 34.85 -4.07
N ALA A 25 -1.62 35.56 -3.99
CA ALA A 25 -2.48 35.60 -2.80
C ALA A 25 -3.12 34.24 -2.46
N LEU A 26 -3.38 33.39 -3.47
CA LEU A 26 -4.07 32.12 -3.30
C LEU A 26 -3.12 30.92 -3.27
N ARG A 27 -1.80 31.15 -3.31
CA ARG A 27 -0.82 30.07 -3.44
C ARG A 27 -0.80 29.17 -2.21
N GLU A 28 -0.80 29.74 -1.02
CA GLU A 28 -0.79 28.97 0.23
C GLU A 28 -2.10 28.23 0.44
N GLU A 29 -3.22 28.90 0.16
CA GLU A 29 -4.53 28.26 0.21
C GLU A 29 -4.63 27.08 -0.77
N PHE A 30 -4.14 27.25 -2.00
CA PHE A 30 -4.09 26.17 -2.98
C PHE A 30 -3.25 24.99 -2.47
N ARG A 31 -2.05 25.25 -1.93
CA ARG A 31 -1.19 24.20 -1.35
C ARG A 31 -1.89 23.45 -0.22
N ALA A 32 -2.53 24.17 0.71
CA ALA A 32 -3.25 23.57 1.83
C ALA A 32 -4.41 22.68 1.36
N ARG A 33 -5.18 23.14 0.37
CA ARG A 33 -6.28 22.36 -0.22
C ARG A 33 -5.79 21.10 -0.95
N VAL A 34 -4.68 21.20 -1.69
CA VAL A 34 -4.06 20.06 -2.37
C VAL A 34 -3.56 19.03 -1.36
N GLU A 35 -2.84 19.46 -0.32
CA GLU A 35 -2.31 18.57 0.73
C GLU A 35 -3.45 17.85 1.46
N LYS A 36 -4.47 18.59 1.89
CA LYS A 36 -5.68 18.04 2.55
C LYS A 36 -6.41 17.02 1.67
N SER A 37 -6.34 17.18 0.34
CA SER A 37 -7.00 16.25 -0.59
C SER A 37 -6.27 14.90 -0.74
N GLY A 38 -4.97 14.84 -0.41
CA GLY A 38 -4.12 13.67 -0.66
C GLY A 38 -3.91 13.36 -2.15
N LEU A 39 -4.30 14.25 -3.06
CA LEU A 39 -4.16 14.12 -4.51
C LEU A 39 -2.94 14.88 -5.00
N SER A 40 -2.46 14.53 -6.20
CA SER A 40 -1.54 15.43 -6.93
C SER A 40 -2.28 16.72 -7.32
N ALA A 41 -1.56 17.84 -7.47
CA ALA A 41 -2.15 19.12 -7.86
C ALA A 41 -2.99 19.04 -9.14
N SER A 42 -2.52 18.30 -10.15
CA SER A 42 -3.26 18.07 -11.39
C SER A 42 -4.55 17.28 -11.14
N ALA A 43 -4.49 16.19 -10.35
CA ALA A 43 -5.68 15.40 -10.02
C ALA A 43 -6.69 16.18 -9.14
N PHE A 44 -6.20 17.03 -8.24
CA PHE A 44 -7.02 17.95 -7.46
C PHE A 44 -7.78 18.93 -8.36
N LEU A 45 -7.07 19.58 -9.30
CA LEU A 45 -7.68 20.48 -10.27
C LEU A 45 -8.69 19.77 -11.17
N THR A 46 -8.34 18.60 -11.73
CA THR A 46 -9.25 17.79 -12.54
C THR A 46 -10.52 17.44 -11.77
N ARG A 47 -10.40 17.07 -10.50
CA ARG A 47 -11.56 16.79 -9.63
C ARG A 47 -12.44 18.02 -9.42
N CYS A 48 -11.82 19.18 -9.12
CA CYS A 48 -12.56 20.43 -8.90
C CYS A 48 -13.27 20.91 -10.18
N TRP A 49 -12.65 20.72 -11.34
CA TRP A 49 -13.17 21.25 -12.61
C TRP A 49 -14.24 20.36 -13.23
N TYR A 50 -14.04 19.04 -13.20
CA TYR A 50 -14.91 18.08 -13.88
C TYR A 50 -15.92 17.40 -12.94
N GLY A 51 -15.92 17.73 -11.65
CA GLY A 51 -16.84 17.15 -10.66
C GLY A 51 -16.69 15.64 -10.43
N GLY A 52 -15.75 14.98 -11.11
CA GLY A 52 -15.56 13.54 -11.09
C GLY A 52 -14.38 13.09 -10.22
N ARG A 53 -14.43 11.84 -9.75
CA ARG A 53 -13.24 11.18 -9.14
C ARG A 53 -12.13 11.13 -10.20
N PRO A 54 -10.92 11.65 -9.92
CA PRO A 54 -9.83 11.64 -10.90
C PRO A 54 -9.49 10.20 -11.31
N PRO A 55 -9.21 9.94 -12.60
CA PRO A 55 -8.93 8.60 -13.09
C PRO A 55 -7.66 8.07 -12.42
N ARG A 56 -7.84 6.98 -11.64
CA ARG A 56 -6.83 6.26 -10.85
C ARG A 56 -5.64 7.14 -10.47
N ALA A 57 -5.88 8.06 -9.54
CA ALA A 57 -4.82 8.79 -8.88
C ALA A 57 -3.78 7.77 -8.40
N SER A 58 -2.54 7.92 -8.84
CA SER A 58 -1.36 7.40 -8.14
C SER A 58 -1.39 8.03 -6.75
N ARG A 59 -2.23 7.49 -5.87
CA ARG A 59 -2.37 7.87 -4.47
C ARG A 59 -0.97 7.76 -3.91
N ARG A 60 -0.34 8.89 -3.54
CA ARG A 60 0.66 8.81 -2.46
C ARG A 60 -0.11 8.17 -1.32
N PRO A 61 0.28 6.96 -0.85
CA PRO A 61 -0.35 6.43 0.33
C PRO A 61 -0.15 7.51 1.41
N PRO A 62 -1.22 8.03 2.05
CA PRO A 62 -1.06 8.95 3.18
C PRO A 62 -0.06 8.32 4.16
N ALA A 63 0.70 9.14 4.90
CA ALA A 63 1.77 8.66 5.79
C ALA A 63 1.32 7.46 6.65
N GLU A 64 0.07 7.50 7.14
CA GLU A 64 -0.64 6.42 7.82
C GLU A 64 -0.62 5.08 7.08
N ARG A 65 -0.84 5.05 5.76
CA ARG A 65 -0.76 3.81 4.96
C ARG A 65 0.65 3.24 4.85
N LYS A 66 1.70 4.07 4.94
CA LYS A 66 3.08 3.56 4.96
C LYS A 66 3.40 2.91 6.30
N GLU A 67 2.92 3.49 7.39
CA GLU A 67 3.07 2.93 8.73
C GLU A 67 2.30 1.62 8.89
N LEU A 68 1.05 1.55 8.39
CA LEU A 68 0.27 0.32 8.35
C LEU A 68 0.97 -0.78 7.53
N ALA A 69 1.56 -0.44 6.38
CA ALA A 69 2.33 -1.39 5.58
C ALA A 69 3.60 -1.87 6.29
N ARG A 70 4.25 -1.01 7.08
CA ARG A 70 5.42 -1.38 7.90
C ARG A 70 5.01 -2.33 9.03
N LEU A 71 3.91 -2.05 9.73
CA LEU A 71 3.36 -2.93 10.77
C LEU A 71 2.99 -4.30 10.19
N LEU A 72 2.37 -4.34 9.01
CA LEU A 72 2.04 -5.59 8.32
C LEU A 72 3.29 -6.43 8.02
N ALA A 73 4.38 -5.78 7.59
CA ALA A 73 5.65 -6.45 7.31
C ALA A 73 6.31 -7.00 8.59
N GLU A 74 6.25 -6.27 9.70
CA GLU A 74 6.75 -6.76 11.00
C GLU A 74 5.91 -7.94 11.51
N ALA A 75 4.57 -7.88 11.43
CA ALA A 75 3.70 -9.01 11.79
C ALA A 75 4.04 -10.30 11.00
N ALA A 76 4.33 -10.17 9.71
CA ALA A 76 4.75 -11.31 8.87
C ALA A 76 6.12 -11.89 9.30
N LYS A 77 7.06 -11.06 9.74
CA LYS A 77 8.35 -11.53 10.27
C LYS A 77 8.15 -12.28 11.59
N ILE A 78 7.32 -11.77 12.49
CA ILE A 78 7.02 -12.42 13.76
C ILE A 78 6.41 -13.81 13.50
N ARG A 79 5.40 -13.90 12.62
CA ARG A 79 4.80 -15.19 12.23
C ARG A 79 5.84 -16.19 11.71
N THR A 80 6.77 -15.72 10.88
CA THR A 80 7.83 -16.58 10.31
C THR A 80 8.80 -17.07 11.38
N ARG A 81 9.14 -16.23 12.38
CA ARG A 81 9.99 -16.64 13.51
C ARG A 81 9.27 -17.64 14.41
N LEU A 82 7.98 -17.43 14.69
CA LEU A 82 7.17 -18.37 15.47
C LEU A 82 7.01 -19.72 14.75
N TYR A 83 6.94 -19.72 13.41
CA TYR A 83 6.95 -20.96 12.64
C TYR A 83 8.24 -21.77 12.82
N ARG A 84 9.38 -21.10 13.02
CA ARG A 84 10.69 -21.74 13.22
C ARG A 84 10.96 -22.18 14.66
N ILE A 85 10.30 -21.54 15.64
CA ILE A 85 10.44 -21.87 17.07
C ILE A 85 9.49 -22.99 17.48
N ALA A 86 8.46 -23.27 16.67
CA ALA A 86 7.56 -24.38 16.94
C ALA A 86 8.35 -25.67 17.12
N PRO A 87 8.22 -26.34 18.27
CA PRO A 87 8.92 -27.58 18.52
C PRO A 87 8.49 -28.59 17.45
N ASP A 88 9.46 -29.34 16.93
CA ASP A 88 9.12 -30.53 16.15
C ASP A 88 8.20 -31.38 17.01
N ALA A 89 6.99 -31.67 16.50
CA ALA A 89 5.92 -32.38 17.22
C ALA A 89 6.31 -33.77 17.77
N ASN A 90 7.56 -34.20 17.56
CA ASN A 90 8.14 -35.45 18.00
C ASN A 90 9.08 -35.30 19.21
N ALA A 91 9.34 -34.10 19.71
CA ALA A 91 10.28 -33.87 20.81
C ALA A 91 9.57 -33.30 22.05
N THR A 92 9.49 -34.13 23.09
CA THR A 92 9.31 -33.83 24.53
C THR A 92 7.90 -33.64 25.12
N ASN A 93 7.65 -34.38 26.21
CA ASN A 93 6.42 -34.53 27.01
C ASN A 93 6.00 -33.28 27.84
N GLY A 94 6.26 -32.08 27.34
CA GLY A 94 5.77 -30.79 27.89
C GLY A 94 5.46 -29.77 26.79
N ALA A 95 5.35 -30.26 25.55
CA ALA A 95 5.20 -29.48 24.33
C ALA A 95 3.76 -29.01 24.09
N ASP A 96 2.76 -29.62 24.74
CA ASP A 96 1.35 -29.36 24.45
C ASP A 96 0.93 -27.92 24.83
N ASP A 97 1.25 -27.46 26.04
CA ASP A 97 0.98 -26.08 26.47
C ASP A 97 1.74 -25.03 25.63
N HIS A 98 2.97 -25.35 25.21
CA HIS A 98 3.77 -24.45 24.38
C HIS A 98 3.28 -24.41 22.93
N ALA A 99 2.79 -25.53 22.40
CA ALA A 99 2.19 -25.61 21.08
C ALA A 99 0.89 -24.81 21.02
N GLU A 100 0.05 -24.93 22.06
CA GLU A 100 -1.21 -24.18 22.16
C GLU A 100 -0.96 -22.66 22.24
N ILE A 101 -0.01 -22.21 23.06
CA ILE A 101 0.39 -20.79 23.13
C ILE A 101 0.92 -20.30 21.78
N LEU A 102 1.72 -21.11 21.07
CA LEU A 102 2.23 -20.74 19.74
C LEU A 102 1.13 -20.66 18.68
N GLU A 103 0.10 -21.50 18.77
CA GLU A 103 -1.07 -21.46 17.90
C GLU A 103 -1.92 -20.21 18.16
N GLN A 104 -2.19 -19.89 19.42
CA GLN A 104 -2.89 -18.65 19.82
C GLN A 104 -2.18 -17.39 19.29
N ILE A 105 -0.85 -17.30 19.43
CA ILE A 105 -0.09 -16.14 18.92
C ILE A 105 -0.15 -16.06 17.38
N ARG A 106 -0.23 -17.20 16.68
CA ARG A 106 -0.37 -17.22 15.21
C ARG A 106 -1.74 -16.71 14.78
N ASP A 107 -2.79 -17.07 15.50
CA ASP A 107 -4.16 -16.62 15.24
C ASP A 107 -4.28 -15.11 15.48
N GLU A 108 -3.78 -14.60 16.61
CA GLU A 108 -3.74 -13.16 16.88
C GLU A 108 -2.97 -12.38 15.78
N LEU A 109 -1.85 -12.92 15.29
CA LEU A 109 -1.11 -12.32 14.18
C LEU A 109 -1.88 -12.37 12.86
N ALA A 110 -2.68 -13.40 12.62
CA ALA A 110 -3.54 -13.50 11.44
C ALA A 110 -4.66 -12.45 11.51
N GLU A 111 -5.27 -12.24 12.67
CA GLU A 111 -6.26 -11.20 12.90
C GLU A 111 -5.69 -9.79 12.71
N ILE A 112 -4.52 -9.50 13.31
CA ILE A 112 -3.82 -8.22 13.12
C ILE A 112 -3.54 -7.98 11.63
N ARG A 113 -3.08 -9.01 10.91
CA ARG A 113 -2.83 -8.91 9.47
C ARG A 113 -4.12 -8.62 8.68
N ALA A 114 -5.22 -9.27 9.02
CA ALA A 114 -6.52 -9.06 8.37
C ALA A 114 -7.05 -7.64 8.64
N ALA A 115 -6.94 -7.15 9.88
CA ALA A 115 -7.32 -5.79 10.26
C ALA A 115 -6.48 -4.74 9.50
N LEU A 116 -5.16 -4.94 9.39
CA LEU A 116 -4.26 -4.06 8.63
C LEU A 116 -4.56 -4.08 7.12
N MET A 117 -4.88 -5.23 6.54
CA MET A 117 -5.29 -5.35 5.14
C MET A 117 -6.60 -4.62 4.87
N THR A 118 -7.57 -4.76 5.78
CA THR A 118 -8.86 -4.04 5.74
C THR A 118 -8.67 -2.54 5.84
N ALA A 119 -7.86 -2.06 6.79
CA ALA A 119 -7.52 -0.65 6.95
C ALA A 119 -6.81 -0.06 5.71
N MET A 120 -6.08 -0.90 4.96
CA MET A 120 -5.42 -0.52 3.70
C MET A 120 -6.30 -0.65 2.44
N GLU A 121 -7.58 -1.03 2.59
CA GLU A 121 -8.51 -1.33 1.48
C GLU A 121 -7.99 -2.45 0.55
N ARG A 122 -7.25 -3.43 1.08
CA ARG A 122 -6.76 -4.61 0.35
C ARG A 122 -7.56 -5.85 0.76
N LYS A 123 -7.72 -6.80 -0.17
CA LYS A 123 -8.31 -8.11 0.16
C LYS A 123 -7.33 -8.87 1.08
N PRO A 124 -7.79 -9.46 2.19
CA PRO A 124 -6.96 -10.16 3.18
C PRO A 124 -6.14 -11.31 2.58
#